data_AF-Q2N751-F1
#
_entry.id   AF-Q2N751-F1
#
_cell.length_a   1.000
_cell.length_b   1.000
_cell.length_c   1.000
_cell.angle_alpha   90.00
_cell.angle_beta   90.00
_cell.angle_gamma   90.00
#
_symmetry.space_group_name_H-M   'P 1'
#
loop_
_entity.id
_entity.type
_entity.pdbx_description
1 polymer ?
#
loop_
_entity_poly.entity_id
_entity_poly.type
_entity_poly.pdbx_seq_one_letter_code
_entity_poly.pdbx_strand_id
1 'polypeptide(L)'
;MENSVRLPLARPSSWLIGTIATAAIALIPIAAAFAQPALAPFTVVENGRGFGTLQEAVNAIGSGSGTIAIAPGTYRQCAVQEGGSIAFFASEPGTAIFDSVECEGKAALVLRGREASVSGLVFRNMAVPDYNGAGIRLESGALTVANSWFVDSQQGILTAHDDGIRLVIDRSTFSGLGTCDGDGGCAHSIYTGSIGHLRITRSRFERGTGGHYVKSRALRTDIAASSFDDSAGRSTNYMIDLPQGTVGQITNNWFVQGRDKENYSAFIAVGAEENDQSSDGLVIAGNDARFVPSLQRSSAFVADWSGARLAIEDNVLAPGLKRYERR
;
A
#
# COMPACT_ATOMS: atom_id res chain seq x y z
N MET A 1 73.72 -66.93 -43.21
CA MET A 1 73.13 -68.28 -43.26
C MET A 1 72.47 -68.53 -41.93
N GLU A 2 71.14 -68.53 -41.97
CA GLU A 2 70.25 -68.40 -40.82
C GLU A 2 70.32 -69.59 -39.85
N ASN A 3 70.13 -69.25 -38.58
CA ASN A 3 70.23 -70.15 -37.46
C ASN A 3 68.93 -70.03 -36.64
N SER A 4 68.55 -71.16 -36.03
CA SER A 4 67.65 -71.30 -34.86
C SER A 4 66.17 -71.60 -35.10
N VAL A 5 65.88 -72.91 -34.97
CA VAL A 5 64.61 -73.57 -34.68
C VAL A 5 63.96 -73.07 -33.37
N ARG A 6 62.63 -72.92 -33.34
CA ARG A 6 61.79 -73.15 -32.13
C ARG A 6 60.40 -73.72 -32.46
N LEU A 7 59.99 -74.68 -31.63
CA LEU A 7 58.77 -75.50 -31.61
C LEU A 7 57.48 -74.71 -31.22
N PRO A 8 56.28 -75.27 -31.48
CA PRO A 8 55.02 -74.53 -31.50
C PRO A 8 54.37 -74.40 -30.11
N LEU A 9 53.68 -73.29 -29.89
CA LEU A 9 52.80 -73.07 -28.75
C LEU A 9 51.34 -73.10 -29.22
N ALA A 10 50.60 -74.09 -28.72
CA ALA A 10 49.17 -74.26 -28.93
C ALA A 10 48.35 -73.13 -28.26
N ARG A 11 47.26 -72.70 -28.91
CA ARG A 11 46.22 -71.82 -28.37
C ARG A 11 44.88 -72.07 -29.11
N PRO A 12 43.73 -71.76 -28.50
CA PRO A 12 42.84 -72.77 -27.94
C PRO A 12 41.54 -72.99 -28.74
N SER A 13 40.90 -74.14 -28.49
CA SER A 13 39.51 -74.42 -28.79
C SER A 13 38.59 -73.93 -27.67
N SER A 14 37.49 -73.27 -28.01
CA SER A 14 36.13 -73.69 -27.63
C SER A 14 35.10 -72.63 -28.06
N TRP A 15 34.39 -72.93 -29.14
CA TRP A 15 33.02 -72.45 -29.32
C TRP A 15 32.17 -73.05 -28.18
N LEU A 16 31.47 -72.20 -27.40
CA LEU A 16 30.00 -72.19 -27.26
C LEU A 16 29.53 -71.27 -26.10
N ILE A 17 28.90 -70.16 -26.49
CA ILE A 17 27.56 -69.66 -26.11
C ILE A 17 27.18 -69.43 -24.61
N GLY A 18 26.74 -68.18 -24.35
CA GLY A 18 25.71 -67.80 -23.37
C GLY A 18 26.26 -67.19 -22.08
N THR A 19 25.88 -66.01 -21.58
CA THR A 19 24.68 -65.17 -21.73
C THR A 19 24.98 -63.77 -21.17
N ILE A 20 24.58 -62.73 -21.90
CA ILE A 20 24.05 -61.42 -21.43
C ILE A 20 24.82 -60.74 -20.27
N ALA A 21 25.82 -59.94 -20.63
CA ALA A 21 26.20 -58.75 -19.87
C ALA A 21 26.17 -57.57 -20.86
N THR A 22 25.00 -56.95 -20.97
CA THR A 22 24.74 -55.81 -21.85
C THR A 22 25.71 -54.67 -21.58
N ALA A 23 26.27 -54.21 -22.69
CA ALA A 23 27.26 -53.18 -22.83
C ALA A 23 26.75 -51.77 -22.50
N ALA A 24 27.71 -50.86 -22.52
CA ALA A 24 27.61 -49.41 -22.69
C ALA A 24 27.48 -48.59 -21.40
N ILE A 25 28.66 -48.25 -20.87
CA ILE A 25 28.98 -46.92 -20.35
C ILE A 25 28.57 -45.91 -21.43
N ALA A 26 27.31 -45.49 -21.44
CA ALA A 26 26.84 -44.35 -22.19
C ALA A 26 27.04 -43.14 -21.30
N LEU A 27 27.94 -42.24 -21.72
CA LEU A 27 28.03 -40.88 -21.20
C LEU A 27 26.63 -40.30 -21.13
N ILE A 28 26.11 -40.11 -19.92
CA ILE A 28 25.01 -39.19 -19.69
C ILE A 28 25.63 -37.81 -19.94
N PRO A 29 25.27 -37.07 -21.01
CA PRO A 29 25.51 -35.65 -20.95
C PRO A 29 24.70 -35.18 -19.75
N ILE A 30 25.39 -34.69 -18.72
CA ILE A 30 24.78 -33.86 -17.71
C ILE A 30 24.10 -32.77 -18.52
N ALA A 31 22.80 -32.94 -18.77
CA ALA A 31 21.98 -31.91 -19.32
C ALA A 31 22.13 -30.80 -18.30
N ALA A 32 22.94 -29.79 -18.66
CA ALA A 32 22.81 -28.48 -18.09
C ALA A 32 21.34 -28.14 -18.31
N ALA A 33 20.53 -28.38 -17.28
CA ALA A 33 19.27 -27.72 -17.14
C ALA A 33 19.66 -26.24 -17.17
N PHE A 34 19.55 -25.64 -18.36
CA PHE A 34 19.55 -24.20 -18.50
C PHE A 34 18.38 -23.76 -17.63
N ALA A 35 18.66 -23.43 -16.38
CA ALA A 35 17.77 -22.61 -15.59
C ALA A 35 17.56 -21.38 -16.48
N GLN A 36 16.37 -21.26 -17.06
CA GLN A 36 15.98 -20.03 -17.72
C GLN A 36 16.29 -18.93 -16.70
N PRO A 37 17.04 -17.88 -17.06
CA PRO A 37 17.32 -16.81 -16.12
C PRO A 37 15.96 -16.38 -15.58
N ALA A 38 15.76 -16.56 -14.27
CA ALA A 38 14.52 -16.17 -13.63
C ALA A 38 14.32 -14.71 -13.99
N LEU A 39 13.21 -14.39 -14.66
CA LEU A 39 12.91 -13.02 -15.03
C LEU A 39 12.96 -12.19 -13.75
N ALA A 40 13.81 -11.17 -13.77
CA ALA A 40 14.05 -10.37 -12.59
C ALA A 40 12.72 -9.70 -12.17
N PRO A 41 12.30 -9.83 -10.90
CA PRO A 41 10.98 -9.36 -10.47
C PRO A 41 10.81 -7.84 -10.55
N PHE A 42 11.92 -7.10 -10.60
CA PHE A 42 11.93 -5.64 -10.69
C PHE A 42 12.70 -5.23 -11.93
N THR A 43 12.05 -4.52 -12.85
CA THR A 43 12.67 -4.08 -14.10
C THR A 43 12.57 -2.57 -14.21
N VAL A 44 13.71 -1.90 -14.43
CA VAL A 44 13.71 -0.48 -14.82
C VAL A 44 13.30 -0.41 -16.29
N VAL A 45 12.11 0.13 -16.56
CA VAL A 45 11.45 0.07 -17.87
C VAL A 45 12.28 0.76 -18.94
N GLU A 46 12.89 1.89 -18.62
CA GLU A 46 13.59 2.76 -19.57
C GLU A 46 14.83 2.10 -20.19
N ASN A 47 15.46 1.14 -19.50
CA ASN A 47 16.66 0.45 -19.97
C ASN A 47 16.53 -1.08 -20.00
N GLY A 48 15.37 -1.62 -19.62
CA GLY A 48 15.10 -3.05 -19.57
C GLY A 48 15.95 -3.83 -18.56
N ARG A 49 16.68 -3.15 -17.66
CA ARG A 49 17.56 -3.81 -16.70
C ARG A 49 16.73 -4.39 -15.56
N GLY A 50 16.87 -5.71 -15.37
CA GLY A 50 16.27 -6.46 -14.28
C GLY A 50 17.13 -6.48 -13.01
N PHE A 51 16.47 -6.50 -11.85
CA PHE A 51 17.08 -6.56 -10.53
C PHE A 51 16.42 -7.64 -9.64
N GLY A 52 17.22 -8.26 -8.78
CA GLY A 52 16.73 -9.29 -7.85
C GLY A 52 16.01 -8.70 -6.64
N THR A 53 16.31 -7.44 -6.31
CA THR A 53 15.66 -6.71 -5.21
C THR A 53 15.09 -5.37 -5.66
N LEU A 54 14.02 -4.94 -4.98
CA LEU A 54 13.43 -3.63 -5.22
C LEU A 54 14.43 -2.50 -4.93
N GLN A 55 15.17 -2.60 -3.84
CA GLN A 55 16.14 -1.56 -3.45
C GLN A 55 17.25 -1.38 -4.50
N GLU A 56 17.73 -2.46 -5.14
CA GLU A 56 18.72 -2.34 -6.22
C GLU A 56 18.15 -1.59 -7.43
N ALA A 57 16.89 -1.83 -7.79
CA ALA A 57 16.22 -1.09 -8.87
C ALA A 57 16.06 0.40 -8.52
N VAL A 58 15.68 0.70 -7.27
CA VAL A 58 15.61 2.09 -6.76
C VAL A 58 16.99 2.76 -6.79
N ASN A 59 18.03 2.08 -6.30
CA ASN A 59 19.40 2.60 -6.30
C ASN A 59 19.94 2.86 -7.71
N ALA A 60 19.54 2.02 -8.68
CA ALA A 60 19.95 2.18 -10.07
C ALA A 60 19.34 3.43 -10.73
N ILE A 61 18.15 3.86 -10.29
CA ILE A 61 17.56 5.15 -10.71
C ILE A 61 18.21 6.30 -9.94
N GLY A 62 18.42 6.12 -8.63
CA GLY A 62 19.06 7.11 -7.75
C GLY A 62 18.33 8.46 -7.77
N SER A 63 19.06 9.54 -8.00
CA SER A 63 18.49 10.90 -8.08
C SER A 63 17.87 11.24 -9.44
N GLY A 64 17.86 10.30 -10.39
CA GLY A 64 17.31 10.45 -11.72
C GLY A 64 15.79 10.36 -11.77
N SER A 65 15.28 9.86 -12.89
CA SER A 65 13.87 9.52 -13.07
C SER A 65 13.78 8.16 -13.74
N GLY A 66 12.81 7.34 -13.33
CA GLY A 66 12.58 6.04 -13.95
C GLY A 66 11.37 5.30 -13.40
N THR A 67 11.03 4.21 -14.07
CA THR A 67 9.88 3.37 -13.76
C THR A 67 10.35 1.97 -13.42
N ILE A 68 9.93 1.47 -12.28
CA ILE A 68 10.14 0.10 -11.84
C ILE A 68 8.85 -0.68 -12.12
N ALA A 69 8.88 -1.54 -13.13
CA ALA A 69 7.87 -2.55 -13.36
C ALA A 69 8.12 -3.74 -12.41
N ILE A 70 7.08 -4.10 -11.67
CA ILE A 70 7.10 -5.14 -10.63
C ILE A 70 6.27 -6.31 -11.16
N ALA A 71 6.89 -7.49 -11.24
CA ALA A 71 6.23 -8.70 -11.71
C ALA A 71 5.16 -9.20 -10.71
N PRO A 72 4.25 -10.09 -11.12
CA PRO A 72 3.41 -10.82 -10.18
C PRO A 72 4.23 -11.57 -9.13
N GLY A 73 3.86 -11.46 -7.85
CA GLY A 73 4.58 -12.11 -6.77
C GLY A 73 4.21 -11.60 -5.38
N THR A 74 4.61 -12.35 -4.36
CA THR A 74 4.60 -11.88 -2.97
C THR A 74 6.03 -11.58 -2.53
N TYR A 75 6.26 -10.34 -2.12
CA TYR A 75 7.55 -9.77 -1.84
C TYR A 75 7.68 -9.45 -0.36
N ARG A 76 8.64 -10.13 0.28
CA ARG A 76 9.19 -9.74 1.58
C ARG A 76 10.36 -8.80 1.38
N GLN A 77 10.09 -7.69 0.72
CA GLN A 77 11.07 -6.66 0.42
C GLN A 77 10.46 -5.30 0.71
N CYS A 78 11.30 -4.33 1.01
CA CYS A 78 10.94 -2.94 1.14
C CYS A 78 11.97 -2.11 0.39
N ALA A 79 11.68 -0.82 0.17
CA ALA A 79 12.66 0.09 -0.39
C ALA A 79 12.56 1.50 0.17
N VAL A 80 13.71 2.16 0.15
CA VAL A 80 13.92 3.55 0.51
C VAL A 80 14.32 4.32 -0.75
N GLN A 81 13.49 5.29 -1.14
CA GLN A 81 13.80 6.24 -2.20
C GLN A 81 14.42 7.49 -1.59
N GLU A 82 15.75 7.58 -1.62
CA GLU A 82 16.52 8.73 -1.12
C GLU A 82 16.40 10.00 -1.99
N GLY A 83 15.96 9.86 -3.24
CA GLY A 83 15.99 10.96 -4.21
C GLY A 83 15.22 10.65 -5.48
N GLY A 84 15.29 11.57 -6.44
CA GLY A 84 14.78 11.32 -7.79
C GLY A 84 13.27 11.32 -7.93
N SER A 85 12.83 10.77 -9.06
CA SER A 85 11.43 10.68 -9.49
C SER A 85 11.12 9.25 -9.92
N ILE A 86 10.51 8.44 -9.03
CA ILE A 86 10.36 6.99 -9.27
C ILE A 86 8.89 6.58 -9.37
N ALA A 87 8.55 5.89 -10.46
CA ALA A 87 7.28 5.20 -10.60
C ALA A 87 7.41 3.73 -10.22
N PHE A 88 6.56 3.24 -9.33
CA PHE A 88 6.46 1.84 -8.92
C PHE A 88 5.15 1.26 -9.48
N PHE A 89 5.26 0.33 -10.42
CA PHE A 89 4.12 -0.15 -11.21
C PHE A 89 4.01 -1.67 -11.16
N ALA A 90 2.85 -2.19 -10.76
CA ALA A 90 2.55 -3.61 -10.95
C ALA A 90 2.32 -3.90 -12.43
N SER A 91 3.09 -4.83 -13.01
CA SER A 91 2.93 -5.25 -14.41
C SER A 91 1.53 -5.83 -14.66
N GLU A 92 0.93 -6.41 -13.63
CA GLU A 92 -0.47 -6.80 -13.58
C GLU A 92 -1.07 -6.26 -12.27
N PRO A 93 -2.07 -5.35 -12.31
CA PRO A 93 -2.63 -4.74 -11.11
C PRO A 93 -3.15 -5.79 -10.11
N GLY A 94 -2.77 -5.64 -8.85
CA GLY A 94 -3.22 -6.49 -7.75
C GLY A 94 -2.39 -7.75 -7.52
N THR A 95 -1.40 -8.06 -8.38
CA THR A 95 -0.62 -9.31 -8.27
C THR A 95 0.78 -9.12 -7.68
N ALA A 96 1.26 -7.89 -7.58
CA ALA A 96 2.49 -7.54 -6.87
C ALA A 96 2.18 -7.14 -5.41
N ILE A 97 2.48 -8.03 -4.48
CA ILE A 97 2.08 -7.94 -3.07
C ILE A 97 3.30 -7.74 -2.18
N PHE A 98 3.37 -6.62 -1.47
CA PHE A 98 4.32 -6.38 -0.38
C PHE A 98 3.70 -6.85 0.94
N ASP A 99 4.37 -7.75 1.65
CA ASP A 99 3.80 -8.50 2.78
C ASP A 99 4.75 -8.52 3.99
N SER A 100 4.34 -7.85 5.07
CA SER A 100 5.00 -7.87 6.39
C SER A 100 6.51 -7.55 6.42
N VAL A 101 6.98 -6.65 5.54
CA VAL A 101 8.38 -6.17 5.59
C VAL A 101 8.43 -4.66 5.40
N GLU A 102 9.04 -4.00 6.38
CA GLU A 102 9.15 -2.56 6.47
C GLU A 102 10.61 -2.12 6.54
N CYS A 103 10.94 -1.11 5.75
CA CYS A 103 12.24 -0.45 5.80
C CYS A 103 12.24 0.59 6.91
N GLU A 104 13.37 0.72 7.59
CA GLU A 104 13.61 1.68 8.67
C GLU A 104 12.63 1.57 9.85
N GLY A 105 11.94 0.44 10.01
CA GLY A 105 10.85 0.31 10.99
C GLY A 105 9.68 1.25 10.69
N LYS A 106 9.46 1.62 9.42
CA LYS A 106 8.42 2.58 9.01
C LYS A 106 7.40 1.98 8.04
N ALA A 107 7.85 1.55 6.85
CA ALA A 107 6.95 1.16 5.77
C ALA A 107 7.60 0.26 4.72
N ALA A 108 6.79 -0.42 3.90
CA ALA A 108 7.29 -1.13 2.71
C ALA A 108 7.96 -0.17 1.70
N LEU A 109 7.40 1.02 1.50
CA LEU A 109 8.04 2.09 0.74
C LEU A 109 8.25 3.33 1.62
N VAL A 110 9.51 3.73 1.80
CA VAL A 110 9.87 4.99 2.45
C VAL A 110 10.36 5.96 1.38
N LEU A 111 9.61 7.05 1.18
CA LEU A 111 9.73 7.90 0.00
C LEU A 111 10.14 9.31 0.43
N ARG A 112 11.36 9.71 0.05
CA ARG A 112 11.92 11.05 0.34
C ARG A 112 12.56 11.70 -0.90
N GLY A 113 12.14 11.28 -2.09
CA GLY A 113 12.54 11.87 -3.37
C GLY A 113 11.72 13.10 -3.76
N ARG A 114 11.96 13.63 -4.98
CA ARG A 114 11.19 14.75 -5.53
C ARG A 114 9.74 14.35 -5.78
N GLU A 115 9.54 13.17 -6.36
CA GLU A 115 8.23 12.59 -6.60
C GLU A 115 8.27 11.07 -6.62
N ALA A 116 7.12 10.46 -6.36
CA ALA A 116 6.86 9.06 -6.55
C ALA A 116 5.46 8.83 -7.13
N SER A 117 5.31 7.77 -7.90
CA SER A 117 3.99 7.25 -8.26
C SER A 117 3.89 5.77 -7.96
N VAL A 118 2.75 5.33 -7.45
CA VAL A 118 2.48 3.94 -7.10
C VAL A 118 1.19 3.52 -7.80
N SER A 119 1.25 2.45 -8.59
CA SER A 119 0.08 1.95 -9.30
C SER A 119 0.00 0.43 -9.33
N GLY A 120 -1.18 -0.10 -8.99
CA GLY A 120 -1.46 -1.53 -9.09
C GLY A 120 -0.90 -2.38 -7.95
N LEU A 121 -0.27 -1.79 -6.93
CA LEU A 121 0.42 -2.53 -5.88
C LEU A 121 -0.52 -2.89 -4.72
N VAL A 122 -0.23 -4.01 -4.07
CA VAL A 122 -0.87 -4.41 -2.82
C VAL A 122 0.14 -4.31 -1.69
N PHE A 123 -0.24 -3.65 -0.60
CA PHE A 123 0.52 -3.57 0.65
C PHE A 123 -0.32 -4.24 1.72
N ARG A 124 0.22 -5.23 2.43
CA ARG A 124 -0.54 -5.90 3.48
C ARG A 124 0.27 -6.29 4.70
N ASN A 125 -0.42 -6.41 5.83
CA ASN A 125 0.16 -6.89 7.09
C ASN A 125 1.37 -6.07 7.53
N MET A 126 1.35 -4.75 7.29
CA MET A 126 2.43 -3.85 7.71
C MET A 126 2.27 -3.54 9.19
N ALA A 127 3.26 -3.92 9.98
CA ALA A 127 3.26 -3.77 11.42
C ALA A 127 4.68 -3.59 11.96
N VAL A 128 4.89 -2.53 12.73
CA VAL A 128 6.18 -2.21 13.35
C VAL A 128 5.99 -2.01 14.87
N PRO A 129 7.07 -2.03 15.67
CA PRO A 129 6.97 -2.02 17.14
C PRO A 129 6.32 -0.78 17.77
N ASP A 130 6.37 0.38 17.09
CA ASP A 130 5.76 1.64 17.57
C ASP A 130 4.29 1.83 17.10
N TYR A 131 3.71 0.77 16.53
CA TYR A 131 2.32 0.69 16.09
C TYR A 131 1.92 1.62 14.93
N ASN A 132 2.86 2.15 14.15
CA ASN A 132 2.57 3.03 13.00
C ASN A 132 3.07 2.52 11.63
N GLY A 133 3.24 1.21 11.49
CA GLY A 133 3.77 0.55 10.30
C GLY A 133 2.86 0.74 9.09
N ALA A 134 3.41 1.25 7.99
CA ALA A 134 2.62 1.66 6.82
C ALA A 134 2.95 0.87 5.55
N GLY A 135 2.02 0.85 4.59
CA GLY A 135 2.35 0.49 3.22
C GLY A 135 3.33 1.51 2.62
N ILE A 136 3.06 2.79 2.83
CA ILE A 136 3.90 3.90 2.34
C ILE A 136 4.14 4.92 3.45
N ARG A 137 5.40 5.29 3.66
CA ARG A 137 5.82 6.47 4.42
C ARG A 137 6.30 7.55 3.45
N LEU A 138 5.60 8.67 3.38
CA LEU A 138 5.96 9.82 2.52
C LEU A 138 6.61 10.92 3.36
N GLU A 139 7.90 11.14 3.18
CA GLU A 139 8.67 12.09 4.00
C GLU A 139 8.97 13.40 3.28
N SER A 140 8.92 13.44 1.95
CA SER A 140 9.05 14.66 1.16
C SER A 140 8.47 14.50 -0.24
N GLY A 141 8.31 15.61 -0.96
CA GLY A 141 7.94 15.61 -2.37
C GLY A 141 6.47 15.30 -2.64
N ALA A 142 6.18 14.81 -3.84
CA ALA A 142 4.82 14.49 -4.28
C ALA A 142 4.61 12.97 -4.44
N LEU A 143 3.47 12.46 -3.99
CA LEU A 143 3.06 11.07 -4.19
C LEU A 143 1.72 11.00 -4.91
N THR A 144 1.68 10.22 -5.99
CA THR A 144 0.41 9.77 -6.60
C THR A 144 0.23 8.28 -6.40
N VAL A 145 -0.89 7.85 -5.82
CA VAL A 145 -1.27 6.45 -5.65
C VAL A 145 -2.53 6.18 -6.47
N ALA A 146 -2.49 5.16 -7.33
CA ALA A 146 -3.61 4.78 -8.18
C ALA A 146 -3.86 3.27 -8.15
N ASN A 147 -5.13 2.85 -8.21
CA ASN A 147 -5.49 1.43 -8.40
C ASN A 147 -4.71 0.48 -7.45
N SER A 148 -4.55 0.86 -6.18
CA SER A 148 -3.70 0.13 -5.22
C SER A 148 -4.50 -0.31 -4.00
N TRP A 149 -4.01 -1.31 -3.28
CA TRP A 149 -4.70 -1.92 -2.14
C TRP A 149 -3.82 -1.89 -0.90
N PHE A 150 -4.39 -1.46 0.22
CA PHE A 150 -3.78 -1.47 1.54
C PHE A 150 -4.65 -2.32 2.47
N VAL A 151 -4.09 -3.40 3.01
CA VAL A 151 -4.88 -4.47 3.64
C VAL A 151 -4.29 -4.93 4.96
N ASP A 152 -5.08 -4.94 6.03
CA ASP A 152 -4.72 -5.55 7.32
C ASP A 152 -3.38 -5.04 7.92
N SER A 153 -3.09 -3.76 7.72
CA SER A 153 -1.90 -3.06 8.23
C SER A 153 -2.26 -2.09 9.35
N GLN A 154 -1.27 -1.72 10.16
CA GLN A 154 -1.45 -0.64 11.15
C GLN A 154 -1.84 0.67 10.45
N GLN A 155 -1.04 1.11 9.46
CA GLN A 155 -1.30 2.27 8.60
C GLN A 155 -1.38 1.86 7.13
N GLY A 156 -2.14 2.61 6.32
CA GLY A 156 -2.04 2.52 4.86
C GLY A 156 -0.94 3.43 4.34
N ILE A 157 -1.14 4.74 4.53
CA ILE A 157 -0.19 5.79 4.16
C ILE A 157 0.00 6.71 5.36
N LEU A 158 1.26 7.00 5.73
CA LEU A 158 1.63 7.97 6.75
C LEU A 158 2.61 8.99 6.16
N THR A 159 2.34 10.29 6.31
CA THR A 159 3.22 11.36 5.84
C THR A 159 4.00 12.04 6.96
N ALA A 160 5.09 12.72 6.61
CA ALA A 160 5.77 13.68 7.47
C ALA A 160 4.99 15.03 7.57
N HIS A 161 5.60 15.98 8.27
CA HIS A 161 5.14 17.37 8.41
C HIS A 161 6.01 18.29 7.54
N ASP A 162 5.52 18.64 6.36
CA ASP A 162 6.13 19.57 5.42
C ASP A 162 5.05 20.07 4.43
N ASP A 163 4.78 21.38 4.45
CA ASP A 163 3.79 22.01 3.57
C ASP A 163 4.12 21.88 2.06
N GLY A 164 5.36 21.52 1.72
CA GLY A 164 5.77 21.16 0.36
C GLY A 164 5.20 19.82 -0.13
N ILE A 165 4.75 18.95 0.78
CA ILE A 165 4.25 17.62 0.44
C ILE A 165 2.87 17.70 -0.23
N ARG A 166 2.69 16.89 -1.28
CA ARG A 166 1.40 16.66 -1.93
C ARG A 166 1.09 15.18 -2.05
N LEU A 167 -0.10 14.78 -1.65
CA LEU A 167 -0.59 13.40 -1.73
C LEU A 167 -1.88 13.33 -2.56
N VAL A 168 -1.82 12.61 -3.67
CA VAL A 168 -2.97 12.33 -4.53
C VAL A 168 -3.23 10.83 -4.53
N ILE A 169 -4.46 10.43 -4.22
CA ILE A 169 -4.90 9.04 -4.17
C ILE A 169 -6.15 8.89 -5.03
N ASP A 170 -6.15 7.92 -5.93
CA ASP A 170 -7.28 7.65 -6.81
C ASP A 170 -7.54 6.15 -6.95
N ARG A 171 -8.82 5.77 -6.97
CA ARG A 171 -9.25 4.36 -7.23
C ARG A 171 -8.51 3.33 -6.38
N SER A 172 -8.26 3.64 -5.11
CA SER A 172 -7.51 2.77 -4.21
C SER A 172 -8.40 2.25 -3.09
N THR A 173 -8.02 1.11 -2.50
CA THR A 173 -8.79 0.45 -1.43
C THR A 173 -7.96 0.36 -0.16
N PHE A 174 -8.58 0.71 0.96
CA PHE A 174 -8.03 0.60 2.30
C PHE A 174 -9.00 -0.27 3.13
N SER A 175 -8.55 -1.47 3.50
CA SER A 175 -9.39 -2.46 4.17
C SER A 175 -8.69 -3.03 5.39
N GLY A 176 -9.34 -3.03 6.55
CA GLY A 176 -8.75 -3.68 7.73
C GLY A 176 -7.62 -2.89 8.36
N LEU A 177 -7.59 -1.57 8.18
CA LEU A 177 -6.48 -0.75 8.67
C LEU A 177 -6.81 -0.08 9.99
N GLY A 178 -5.76 0.28 10.72
CA GLY A 178 -5.84 1.03 11.96
C GLY A 178 -5.70 0.14 13.19
N THR A 179 -5.19 0.75 14.26
CA THR A 179 -5.12 0.19 15.61
C THR A 179 -5.07 1.35 16.59
N CYS A 180 -5.58 1.19 17.80
CA CYS A 180 -5.31 2.12 18.92
C CYS A 180 -4.58 1.41 20.07
N ASP A 181 -4.11 0.19 19.82
CA ASP A 181 -3.36 -0.63 20.76
C ASP A 181 -1.90 -0.23 20.67
N GLY A 182 -1.44 0.77 21.43
CA GLY A 182 -0.03 1.16 21.38
C GLY A 182 0.29 2.49 22.03
N ASP A 183 1.57 2.70 22.33
CA ASP A 183 2.13 3.95 22.86
C ASP A 183 2.29 5.04 21.78
N GLY A 184 2.34 4.65 20.51
CA GLY A 184 2.34 5.56 19.35
C GLY A 184 1.01 6.28 19.08
N GLY A 185 -0.03 6.01 19.89
CA GLY A 185 -1.40 6.46 19.65
C GLY A 185 -2.10 5.63 18.58
N CYS A 186 -3.19 6.16 18.04
CA CYS A 186 -3.93 5.45 17.00
C CYS A 186 -3.23 5.52 15.64
N ALA A 187 -3.20 4.39 14.94
CA ALA A 187 -3.01 4.29 13.51
C ALA A 187 -4.36 4.33 12.77
N HIS A 188 -4.30 4.70 11.50
CA HIS A 188 -5.39 5.15 10.62
C HIS A 188 -5.25 4.51 9.24
N SER A 189 -6.26 4.61 8.37
CA SER A 189 -6.03 4.15 6.98
C SER A 189 -5.11 5.11 6.23
N ILE A 190 -5.38 6.42 6.33
CA ILE A 190 -4.48 7.49 5.87
C ILE A 190 -4.27 8.46 7.03
N TYR A 191 -3.01 8.73 7.33
CA TYR A 191 -2.60 9.80 8.24
C TYR A 191 -1.71 10.77 7.48
N THR A 192 -2.13 12.04 7.39
CA THR A 192 -1.22 13.11 6.97
C THR A 192 -0.78 13.92 8.17
N GLY A 193 0.53 14.15 8.27
CA GLY A 193 1.06 15.30 9.00
C GLY A 193 0.62 16.61 8.34
N SER A 194 1.19 17.71 8.81
CA SER A 194 0.94 19.03 8.22
C SER A 194 1.57 19.07 6.82
N ILE A 195 0.74 19.05 5.78
CA ILE A 195 1.17 19.01 4.37
C ILE A 195 0.39 20.02 3.54
N GLY A 196 0.88 20.35 2.34
CA GLY A 196 0.24 21.33 1.49
C GLY A 196 -1.09 20.86 0.89
N HIS A 197 -1.19 19.61 0.47
CA HIS A 197 -2.39 19.11 -0.21
C HIS A 197 -2.60 17.60 -0.05
N LEU A 198 -3.81 17.23 0.36
CA LEU A 198 -4.36 15.88 0.24
C LEU A 198 -5.53 15.87 -0.75
N ARG A 199 -5.47 14.98 -1.74
CA ARG A 199 -6.60 14.67 -2.62
C ARG A 199 -6.89 13.17 -2.64
N ILE A 200 -8.12 12.79 -2.36
CA ILE A 200 -8.61 11.40 -2.42
C ILE A 200 -9.82 11.34 -3.33
N THR A 201 -9.78 10.52 -4.38
CA THR A 201 -10.92 10.32 -5.27
C THR A 201 -11.22 8.86 -5.55
N ARG A 202 -12.51 8.53 -5.74
CA ARG A 202 -12.96 7.19 -6.21
C ARG A 202 -12.41 6.03 -5.39
N SER A 203 -12.15 6.26 -4.10
CA SER A 203 -11.45 5.30 -3.25
C SER A 203 -12.41 4.66 -2.26
N ARG A 204 -12.03 3.49 -1.75
CA ARG A 204 -12.85 2.69 -0.85
C ARG A 204 -12.14 2.47 0.47
N PHE A 205 -12.83 2.77 1.55
CA PHE A 205 -12.42 2.53 2.92
C PHE A 205 -13.42 1.57 3.55
N GLU A 206 -12.94 0.48 4.14
CA GLU A 206 -13.82 -0.50 4.76
C GLU A 206 -13.19 -1.25 5.92
N ARG A 207 -14.04 -1.86 6.75
CA ARG A 207 -13.61 -2.85 7.76
C ARG A 207 -12.46 -2.34 8.64
N GLY A 208 -12.45 -1.05 8.99
CA GLY A 208 -11.39 -0.48 9.83
C GLY A 208 -11.26 -1.21 11.16
N THR A 209 -10.06 -1.23 11.72
CA THR A 209 -9.73 -1.97 12.95
C THR A 209 -9.22 -1.08 14.07
N GLY A 210 -9.24 0.23 13.87
CA GLY A 210 -8.84 1.24 14.85
C GLY A 210 -8.79 2.61 14.18
N GLY A 211 -8.72 3.67 14.99
CA GLY A 211 -8.50 5.03 14.51
C GLY A 211 -9.49 5.51 13.44
N HIS A 212 -9.06 6.52 12.69
CA HIS A 212 -9.84 7.13 11.60
C HIS A 212 -9.56 6.44 10.26
N TYR A 213 -10.53 6.46 9.35
CA TYR A 213 -10.22 6.11 7.95
C TYR A 213 -9.31 7.17 7.33
N VAL A 214 -9.62 8.46 7.53
CA VAL A 214 -8.74 9.56 7.12
C VAL A 214 -8.53 10.51 8.29
N LYS A 215 -7.29 10.71 8.71
CA LYS A 215 -6.86 11.80 9.58
C LYS A 215 -5.96 12.74 8.78
N SER A 216 -6.41 13.96 8.51
CA SER A 216 -5.66 14.90 7.68
C SER A 216 -5.39 16.22 8.36
N ARG A 217 -4.10 16.56 8.46
CA ARG A 217 -3.59 17.88 8.84
C ARG A 217 -3.19 18.73 7.62
N ALA A 218 -3.66 18.38 6.43
CA ALA A 218 -3.30 19.10 5.21
C ALA A 218 -3.97 20.47 5.15
N LEU A 219 -3.23 21.50 4.69
CA LEU A 219 -3.75 22.85 4.48
C LEU A 219 -4.98 22.86 3.55
N ARG A 220 -4.97 21.97 2.55
CA ARG A 220 -6.12 21.69 1.68
C ARG A 220 -6.41 20.20 1.62
N THR A 221 -7.67 19.84 1.86
CA THR A 221 -8.16 18.48 1.74
C THR A 221 -9.33 18.40 0.75
N ASP A 222 -9.15 17.62 -0.31
CA ASP A 222 -10.20 17.33 -1.31
C ASP A 222 -10.52 15.82 -1.31
N ILE A 223 -11.65 15.42 -0.74
CA ILE A 223 -12.11 14.02 -0.70
C ILE A 223 -13.42 13.92 -1.47
N ALA A 224 -13.42 13.18 -2.58
CA ALA A 224 -14.61 13.08 -3.42
C ALA A 224 -14.90 11.71 -3.99
N ALA A 225 -16.18 11.44 -4.24
CA ALA A 225 -16.65 10.23 -4.92
C ALA A 225 -16.11 8.93 -4.29
N SER A 226 -15.90 8.91 -2.98
CA SER A 226 -15.32 7.79 -2.24
C SER A 226 -16.34 7.16 -1.30
N SER A 227 -16.11 5.90 -0.92
CA SER A 227 -16.99 5.16 -0.02
C SER A 227 -16.30 4.82 1.30
N PHE A 228 -16.98 5.05 2.41
CA PHE A 228 -16.55 4.69 3.76
C PHE A 228 -17.56 3.71 4.35
N ASP A 229 -17.22 2.43 4.31
CA ASP A 229 -18.06 1.33 4.78
C ASP A 229 -17.55 0.77 6.11
N ASP A 230 -18.07 1.33 7.19
CA ASP A 230 -17.73 0.91 8.55
C ASP A 230 -18.64 -0.22 9.05
N SER A 231 -19.44 -0.85 8.18
CA SER A 231 -20.41 -1.87 8.60
C SER A 231 -19.77 -3.09 9.26
N ALA A 232 -18.57 -3.44 8.84
CA ALA A 232 -17.72 -4.48 9.41
C ALA A 232 -16.50 -3.90 10.17
N GLY A 233 -16.53 -2.60 10.50
CA GLY A 233 -15.49 -1.95 11.30
C GLY A 233 -15.57 -2.34 12.78
N ARG A 234 -14.42 -2.23 13.47
CA ARG A 234 -14.29 -2.42 14.92
C ARG A 234 -13.35 -1.39 15.51
N SER A 235 -13.66 -0.89 16.71
CA SER A 235 -12.86 0.12 17.41
C SER A 235 -12.49 1.35 16.56
N THR A 236 -13.26 1.64 15.51
CA THR A 236 -12.96 2.79 14.63
C THR A 236 -13.43 4.09 15.28
N ASN A 237 -12.90 5.20 14.82
CA ASN A 237 -13.19 6.54 15.32
C ASN A 237 -13.94 7.34 14.23
N TYR A 238 -13.92 8.67 14.21
CA TYR A 238 -14.48 9.46 13.10
C TYR A 238 -14.03 8.94 11.72
N MET A 239 -14.89 9.05 10.71
CA MET A 239 -14.49 8.57 9.38
C MET A 239 -13.47 9.50 8.74
N ILE A 240 -13.72 10.81 8.86
CA ILE A 240 -12.80 11.86 8.44
C ILE A 240 -12.56 12.77 9.64
N ASP A 241 -11.29 12.89 10.02
CA ASP A 241 -10.83 13.80 11.07
C ASP A 241 -9.91 14.85 10.45
N LEU A 242 -10.27 16.12 10.66
CA LEU A 242 -9.54 17.31 10.20
C LEU A 242 -9.06 18.09 11.44
N PRO A 243 -8.12 17.54 12.22
CA PRO A 243 -7.84 18.01 13.58
C PRO A 243 -7.32 19.45 13.66
N GLN A 244 -6.63 19.93 12.62
CA GLN A 244 -6.13 21.31 12.52
C GLN A 244 -7.13 22.27 11.84
N GLY A 245 -8.22 21.75 11.27
CA GLY A 245 -8.99 22.46 10.24
C GLY A 245 -8.39 22.27 8.85
N THR A 246 -9.10 22.67 7.80
CA THR A 246 -8.64 22.64 6.41
C THR A 246 -9.60 23.41 5.51
N VAL A 247 -9.11 23.91 4.38
CA VAL A 247 -9.98 24.31 3.26
C VAL A 247 -10.12 23.18 2.23
N GLY A 248 -11.06 23.29 1.31
CA GLY A 248 -11.22 22.33 0.21
C GLY A 248 -12.63 21.75 0.14
N GLN A 249 -12.75 20.45 -0.07
CA GLN A 249 -14.04 19.81 -0.25
C GLN A 249 -14.12 18.37 0.27
N ILE A 250 -15.29 18.00 0.78
CA ILE A 250 -15.70 16.62 1.09
C ILE A 250 -17.02 16.38 0.35
N THR A 251 -16.96 15.86 -0.88
CA THR A 251 -18.10 15.86 -1.79
C THR A 251 -18.45 14.54 -2.43
N ASN A 252 -19.75 14.27 -2.60
CA ASN A 252 -20.26 13.09 -3.30
C ASN A 252 -19.75 11.75 -2.73
N ASN A 253 -19.49 11.71 -1.42
CA ASN A 253 -19.05 10.50 -0.75
C ASN A 253 -20.23 9.72 -0.18
N TRP A 254 -20.04 8.42 -0.02
CA TRP A 254 -20.99 7.52 0.60
C TRP A 254 -20.45 7.02 1.93
N PHE A 255 -21.22 7.16 3.01
CA PHE A 255 -20.81 6.80 4.36
C PHE A 255 -21.81 5.84 5.01
N VAL A 256 -21.31 4.74 5.58
CA VAL A 256 -22.06 3.85 6.47
C VAL A 256 -21.34 3.74 7.80
N GLN A 257 -21.94 4.27 8.86
CA GLN A 257 -21.36 4.17 10.21
C GLN A 257 -21.75 2.84 10.88
N GLY A 258 -20.72 2.13 11.33
CA GLY A 258 -20.80 0.85 12.01
C GLY A 258 -21.22 0.96 13.48
N ARG A 259 -21.50 -0.21 14.06
CA ARG A 259 -21.89 -0.32 15.48
C ARG A 259 -20.70 -0.09 16.40
N ASP A 260 -19.57 -0.70 16.07
CA ASP A 260 -18.38 -0.77 16.91
C ASP A 260 -17.43 0.38 16.57
N LYS A 261 -17.52 1.43 17.40
CA LYS A 261 -16.72 2.64 17.28
C LYS A 261 -16.32 3.12 18.66
N GLU A 262 -15.06 3.50 18.81
CA GLU A 262 -14.60 4.23 19.99
C GLU A 262 -15.27 5.60 20.08
N ASN A 263 -15.39 6.28 18.94
CA ASN A 263 -16.11 7.53 18.85
C ASN A 263 -17.07 7.52 17.67
N TYR A 264 -18.36 7.43 18.00
CA TYR A 264 -19.44 7.47 17.03
C TYR A 264 -20.08 8.85 16.88
N SER A 265 -19.65 9.83 17.68
CA SER A 265 -20.40 11.09 17.86
C SER A 265 -20.42 11.99 16.63
N ALA A 266 -19.53 11.77 15.65
CA ALA A 266 -19.49 12.49 14.39
C ALA A 266 -19.05 11.58 13.21
N PHE A 267 -19.37 11.98 11.98
CA PHE A 267 -18.81 11.38 10.76
C PHE A 267 -17.56 12.13 10.31
N ILE A 268 -17.69 13.46 10.23
CA ILE A 268 -16.64 14.41 9.86
C ILE A 268 -16.40 15.33 11.06
N ALA A 269 -15.17 15.33 11.57
CA ALA A 269 -14.73 16.24 12.64
C ALA A 269 -13.83 17.34 12.07
N VAL A 270 -14.12 18.59 12.40
CA VAL A 270 -13.40 19.78 11.92
C VAL A 270 -12.81 20.56 13.10
N GLY A 271 -11.49 20.72 13.09
CA GLY A 271 -10.75 21.49 14.10
C GLY A 271 -10.75 20.84 15.50
N ALA A 272 -10.87 19.52 15.59
CA ALA A 272 -11.10 18.83 16.87
C ALA A 272 -9.91 18.82 17.85
N GLU A 273 -8.73 19.29 17.44
CA GLU A 273 -7.53 19.29 18.29
C GLU A 273 -6.87 20.68 18.37
N GLU A 274 -6.05 21.05 17.38
CA GLU A 274 -5.23 22.27 17.42
C GLU A 274 -5.96 23.48 16.84
N ASN A 275 -6.81 23.25 15.84
CA ASN A 275 -7.64 24.28 15.21
C ASN A 275 -6.89 25.57 14.82
N ASP A 276 -5.69 25.42 14.26
CA ASP A 276 -4.80 26.50 13.86
C ASP A 276 -4.86 26.82 12.35
N GLN A 277 -5.61 26.03 11.57
CA GLN A 277 -5.90 26.28 10.15
C GLN A 277 -7.34 26.74 9.93
N SER A 278 -7.51 27.68 8.99
CA SER A 278 -8.86 28.12 8.61
C SER A 278 -9.63 27.00 7.91
N SER A 279 -10.90 26.85 8.29
CA SER A 279 -11.86 26.00 7.57
C SER A 279 -12.95 26.82 6.87
N ASP A 280 -12.74 28.14 6.72
CA ASP A 280 -13.71 29.01 6.04
C ASP A 280 -13.86 28.59 4.57
N GLY A 281 -15.11 28.35 4.16
CA GLY A 281 -15.43 27.92 2.81
C GLY A 281 -15.12 26.44 2.52
N LEU A 282 -14.79 25.63 3.54
CA LEU A 282 -14.77 24.16 3.38
C LEU A 282 -16.15 23.68 2.92
N VAL A 283 -16.18 23.03 1.75
CA VAL A 283 -17.41 22.54 1.13
C VAL A 283 -17.66 21.10 1.54
N ILE A 284 -18.83 20.81 2.09
CA ILE A 284 -19.26 19.46 2.47
C ILE A 284 -20.61 19.21 1.81
N ALA A 285 -20.59 18.64 0.59
CA ALA A 285 -21.77 18.64 -0.26
C ALA A 285 -22.05 17.34 -1.02
N GLY A 286 -23.33 17.06 -1.26
CA GLY A 286 -23.74 15.92 -2.10
C GLY A 286 -23.44 14.54 -1.51
N ASN A 287 -23.12 14.45 -0.21
CA ASN A 287 -22.79 13.18 0.43
C ASN A 287 -24.06 12.42 0.84
N ASP A 288 -23.97 11.10 0.87
CA ASP A 288 -24.98 10.20 1.43
C ASP A 288 -24.41 9.54 2.69
N ALA A 289 -25.05 9.77 3.84
CA ALA A 289 -24.59 9.24 5.11
C ALA A 289 -25.71 8.52 5.86
N ARG A 290 -25.39 7.33 6.36
CA ARG A 290 -26.33 6.48 7.08
C ARG A 290 -25.64 5.64 8.15
N PHE A 291 -26.46 5.05 9.00
CA PHE A 291 -26.04 3.99 9.92
C PHE A 291 -26.27 2.62 9.28
N VAL A 292 -25.58 1.60 9.80
CA VAL A 292 -25.96 0.21 9.49
C VAL A 292 -27.42 -0.08 9.90
N PRO A 293 -28.08 -1.07 9.26
CA PRO A 293 -29.46 -1.43 9.58
C PRO A 293 -29.67 -1.72 11.07
N SER A 294 -30.82 -1.27 11.59
CA SER A 294 -31.26 -1.49 12.97
C SER A 294 -30.35 -0.89 14.05
N LEU A 295 -29.45 0.04 13.71
CA LEU A 295 -28.71 0.81 14.70
C LEU A 295 -29.52 2.07 15.05
N GLN A 296 -29.92 2.19 16.31
CA GLN A 296 -30.56 3.39 16.86
C GLN A 296 -29.47 4.22 17.55
N ARG A 297 -29.07 5.34 16.92
CA ARG A 297 -27.98 6.20 17.39
C ARG A 297 -28.23 7.64 16.93
N SER A 298 -27.68 8.59 17.69
CA SER A 298 -27.57 9.99 17.28
C SER A 298 -26.10 10.36 17.08
N SER A 299 -25.79 11.02 15.96
CA SER A 299 -24.46 11.53 15.63
C SER A 299 -24.58 12.84 14.86
N ALA A 300 -23.54 13.67 14.91
CA ALA A 300 -23.40 14.76 13.95
C ALA A 300 -22.88 14.21 12.61
N PHE A 301 -23.40 14.70 11.49
CA PHE A 301 -22.75 14.48 10.20
C PHE A 301 -21.45 15.30 10.15
N VAL A 302 -21.54 16.59 10.50
CA VAL A 302 -20.37 17.47 10.70
C VAL A 302 -20.35 18.00 12.13
N ALA A 303 -19.27 17.73 12.86
CA ALA A 303 -18.99 18.33 14.15
C ALA A 303 -17.82 19.32 14.02
N ASP A 304 -18.01 20.54 14.49
CA ASP A 304 -17.12 21.67 14.21
C ASP A 304 -16.71 22.42 15.49
N TRP A 305 -15.42 22.31 15.79
CA TRP A 305 -14.72 23.03 16.85
C TRP A 305 -14.07 24.32 16.34
N SER A 306 -13.96 24.50 15.03
CA SER A 306 -13.33 25.69 14.43
C SER A 306 -14.18 26.95 14.49
N GLY A 307 -15.48 26.83 14.26
CA GLY A 307 -16.40 27.97 14.15
C GLY A 307 -16.29 28.69 12.82
N ALA A 308 -15.64 28.05 11.86
CA ALA A 308 -15.54 28.52 10.51
C ALA A 308 -16.90 28.53 9.80
N ARG A 309 -16.98 29.31 8.74
CA ARG A 309 -18.15 29.34 7.84
C ARG A 309 -18.04 28.17 6.87
N LEU A 310 -18.55 27.02 7.29
CA LEU A 310 -18.61 25.81 6.47
C LEU A 310 -19.77 25.89 5.46
N ALA A 311 -19.54 25.43 4.23
CA ALA A 311 -20.58 25.28 3.21
C ALA A 311 -21.07 23.82 3.20
N ILE A 312 -22.05 23.51 4.06
CA ILE A 312 -22.62 22.16 4.18
C ILE A 312 -23.93 22.13 3.40
N GLU A 313 -24.02 21.48 2.24
CA GLU A 313 -25.21 21.56 1.37
C GLU A 313 -25.54 20.22 0.69
N ASP A 314 -26.80 20.02 0.28
CA ASP A 314 -27.23 18.88 -0.55
C ASP A 314 -26.82 17.47 -0.06
N ASN A 315 -26.64 17.29 1.26
CA ASN A 315 -26.33 15.98 1.85
C ASN A 315 -27.62 15.21 2.17
N VAL A 316 -27.64 13.92 1.82
CA VAL A 316 -28.71 12.99 2.15
C VAL A 316 -28.33 12.26 3.45
N LEU A 317 -29.04 12.57 4.54
CA LEU A 317 -28.72 12.08 5.88
C LEU A 317 -29.83 11.18 6.41
N ALA A 318 -29.47 9.99 6.87
CA ALA A 318 -30.40 9.10 7.55
C ALA A 318 -30.93 9.69 8.87
N PRO A 319 -32.10 9.24 9.36
CA PRO A 319 -32.59 9.61 10.69
C PRO A 319 -31.54 9.38 11.78
N GLY A 320 -31.48 10.29 12.75
CA GLY A 320 -30.45 10.28 13.81
C GLY A 320 -29.17 11.03 13.44
N LEU A 321 -28.98 11.44 12.18
CA LEU A 321 -27.88 12.32 11.80
C LEU A 321 -28.30 13.79 11.85
N LYS A 322 -27.71 14.52 12.79
CA LYS A 322 -27.79 15.98 12.82
C LYS A 322 -26.85 16.55 11.77
N ARG A 323 -27.37 17.36 10.84
CA ARG A 323 -26.58 17.94 9.74
C ARG A 323 -25.28 18.61 10.19
N TYR A 324 -25.35 19.41 11.26
CA TYR A 324 -24.24 20.19 11.76
C TYR A 324 -24.34 20.35 13.28
N GLU A 325 -23.19 20.31 13.94
CA GLU A 325 -23.05 20.58 15.37
C GLU A 325 -21.81 21.40 15.65
N ARG A 326 -22.01 22.58 16.24
CA ARG A 326 -20.92 23.36 16.85
C ARG A 326 -20.52 22.70 18.17
N ARG A 327 -19.23 22.52 18.40
CA ARG A 327 -18.64 22.01 19.64
C ARG A 327 -17.58 22.96 20.18
#